data_AF-A0A7K2VLM6-F1
#
_entry.id   AF-A0A7K2VLM6-F1
#
_cell.length_a   1.000
_cell.length_b   1.000
_cell.length_c   1.000
_cell.angle_alpha   90.00
_cell.angle_beta   90.00
_cell.angle_gamma   90.00
#
_symmetry.space_group_name_H-M   'P 1'
#
loop_
_entity.id
_entity.type
_entity.pdbx_description
1 polymer ?
#
loop_
_entity_poly.entity_id
_entity_poly.type
_entity_poly.pdbx_seq_one_letter_code
_entity_poly.pdbx_strand_id
1 'polypeptide(L)'
;DSADLLARYDAVLDAHPALADRLSPLRAAVAAHRDAFGGTPDDKAGKAQKDAKGAKARTSPSPVPTASADRKEALTSLASAERTVADRRAAALLEVPGELARLMASVSAAGSAHAYLLTEAAK
;
A
#
# COMPACT_ATOMS: atom_id res chain seq x y z
N ASP A 1 -3.22 -5.90 2.00
CA ASP A 1 -2.20 -4.85 2.25
C ASP A 1 -2.26 -3.68 1.27
N SER A 2 -1.84 -3.80 0.00
CA SER A 2 -1.83 -2.63 -0.92
C SER A 2 -3.22 -2.09 -1.24
N ALA A 3 -4.23 -2.96 -1.36
CA ALA A 3 -5.62 -2.55 -1.58
C ALA A 3 -6.20 -1.82 -0.35
N ASP A 4 -5.93 -2.32 0.85
CA ASP A 4 -6.37 -1.68 2.10
C ASP A 4 -5.69 -0.31 2.29
N LEU A 5 -4.41 -0.21 1.89
CA LEU A 5 -3.66 1.03 1.93
C LEU A 5 -4.25 2.07 0.95
N LEU A 6 -4.61 1.66 -0.28
CA LEU A 6 -5.31 2.55 -1.23
C LEU A 6 -6.63 3.06 -0.66
N ALA A 7 -7.43 2.19 -0.04
CA ALA A 7 -8.70 2.60 0.55
C ALA A 7 -8.50 3.63 1.69
N ARG A 8 -7.38 3.56 2.43
CA ARG A 8 -7.01 4.58 3.42
C ARG A 8 -6.59 5.91 2.79
N TYR A 9 -5.82 5.87 1.70
CA TYR A 9 -5.52 7.09 0.93
C TYR A 9 -6.79 7.76 0.42
N ASP A 10 -7.73 6.97 -0.12
CA ASP A 10 -9.01 7.46 -0.62
C ASP A 10 -9.83 8.11 0.51
N ALA A 11 -9.94 7.44 1.67
CA ALA A 11 -10.63 8.01 2.83
C ALA A 11 -10.00 9.32 3.35
N VAL A 12 -8.66 9.45 3.31
CA VAL A 12 -7.97 10.69 3.70
C VAL A 12 -8.18 11.79 2.67
N LEU A 13 -8.17 11.46 1.37
CA LEU A 13 -8.45 12.41 0.29
C LEU A 13 -9.88 12.93 0.34
N ASP A 14 -10.85 12.08 0.65
CA ASP A 14 -12.26 12.46 0.82
C ASP A 14 -12.46 13.39 2.01
N ALA A 15 -11.79 13.13 3.13
CA ALA A 15 -11.87 13.96 4.33
C ALA A 15 -11.05 15.27 4.22
N HIS A 16 -9.95 15.26 3.47
CA HIS A 16 -8.98 16.35 3.36
C HIS A 16 -8.61 16.67 1.91
N PRO A 17 -9.53 17.24 1.11
CA PRO A 17 -9.29 17.51 -0.31
C PRO A 17 -8.13 18.48 -0.55
N ALA A 18 -7.80 19.35 0.42
CA ALA A 18 -6.65 20.24 0.37
C ALA A 18 -5.28 19.51 0.33
N LEU A 19 -5.25 18.21 0.64
CA LEU A 19 -4.05 17.37 0.55
C LEU A 19 -3.91 16.66 -0.79
N ALA A 20 -4.85 16.83 -1.73
CA ALA A 20 -4.90 16.09 -2.98
C ALA A 20 -3.60 16.17 -3.80
N ASP A 21 -3.04 17.37 -3.97
CA ASP A 21 -1.80 17.57 -4.74
C ASP A 21 -0.61 16.80 -4.13
N ARG A 22 -0.58 16.68 -2.80
CA ARG A 22 0.49 15.96 -2.09
C ARG A 22 0.26 14.46 -2.09
N LEU A 23 -0.96 13.99 -1.88
CA LEU A 23 -1.25 12.56 -1.68
C LEU A 23 -1.47 11.80 -2.99
N SER A 24 -1.89 12.46 -4.07
CA SER A 24 -2.17 11.80 -5.36
C SER A 24 -0.96 11.06 -5.94
N PRO A 25 0.26 11.62 -5.95
CA PRO A 25 1.45 10.90 -6.44
C PRO A 25 1.78 9.67 -5.59
N LEU A 26 1.66 9.75 -4.26
CA LEU A 26 1.92 8.62 -3.37
C LEU A 26 0.89 7.51 -3.57
N ARG A 27 -0.40 7.87 -3.67
CA ARG A 27 -1.48 6.93 -3.97
C ARG A 27 -1.24 6.22 -5.30
N ALA A 28 -0.85 6.95 -6.35
CA ALA A 28 -0.55 6.39 -7.67
C ALA A 28 0.61 5.38 -7.61
N ALA A 29 1.67 5.67 -6.87
CA ALA A 29 2.77 4.75 -6.66
C ALA A 29 2.32 3.47 -5.92
N VAL A 30 1.48 3.58 -4.88
CA VAL A 30 0.92 2.42 -4.17
C VAL A 30 0.04 1.57 -5.11
N ALA A 31 -0.74 2.19 -5.99
CA ALA A 31 -1.52 1.49 -7.00
C ALA A 31 -0.62 0.73 -7.99
N ALA A 32 0.42 1.38 -8.51
CA ALA A 32 1.39 0.73 -9.39
C ALA A 32 2.09 -0.46 -8.70
N HIS A 33 2.44 -0.34 -7.41
CA HIS A 33 2.99 -1.47 -6.64
C HIS A 33 2.01 -2.63 -6.49
N ARG A 34 0.73 -2.36 -6.26
CA ARG A 34 -0.31 -3.42 -6.25
C ARG A 34 -0.36 -4.13 -7.58
N ASP A 35 -0.37 -3.38 -8.68
CA ASP A 35 -0.52 -3.93 -10.02
C ASP A 35 0.71 -4.74 -10.44
N ALA A 36 1.92 -4.31 -10.02
CA ALA A 36 3.18 -5.04 -10.23
C ALA A 36 3.21 -6.43 -9.55
N PHE A 37 2.48 -6.61 -8.44
CA PHE A 37 2.33 -7.92 -7.79
C PHE A 37 1.13 -8.73 -8.34
N GLY A 38 0.52 -8.28 -9.45
CA GLY A 38 -0.53 -8.99 -10.18
C GLY A 38 -1.95 -8.54 -9.83
N GLY A 39 -2.22 -7.24 -9.97
CA GLY A 39 -3.48 -6.54 -9.63
C GLY A 39 -4.79 -7.22 -10.07
N THR A 40 -5.86 -6.87 -9.33
CA THR A 40 -7.30 -7.24 -9.37
C THR A 40 -7.74 -8.56 -10.06
N PRO A 41 -8.67 -9.33 -9.44
CA PRO A 41 -9.11 -10.62 -9.98
C PRO A 41 -9.69 -10.58 -11.41
N ASP A 42 -10.11 -9.41 -11.90
CA ASP A 42 -10.65 -9.23 -13.27
C ASP A 42 -9.59 -9.23 -14.38
N ASP A 43 -8.31 -8.91 -14.09
CA ASP A 43 -7.27 -8.78 -15.13
C ASP A 43 -6.54 -10.11 -15.45
N LYS A 44 -6.79 -11.17 -14.66
CA LYS A 44 -6.10 -12.47 -14.81
C LYS A 44 -6.82 -13.52 -15.65
N ALA A 45 -7.84 -13.16 -16.43
CA ALA A 45 -8.49 -14.10 -17.34
C ALA A 45 -7.65 -14.44 -18.59
N GLY A 46 -6.56 -13.70 -18.89
CA GLY A 46 -5.90 -13.76 -20.19
C GLY A 46 -4.57 -14.51 -20.31
N LYS A 47 -3.80 -14.74 -19.24
CA LYS A 47 -2.48 -15.40 -19.36
C LYS A 47 -2.17 -16.28 -18.15
N ALA A 48 -2.27 -17.59 -18.36
CA ALA A 48 -1.92 -18.62 -17.41
C ALA A 48 -0.40 -18.86 -17.36
N GLN A 49 0.17 -18.95 -16.15
CA GLN A 49 1.26 -19.87 -15.80
C GLN A 49 1.21 -20.04 -14.27
N LYS A 50 0.54 -21.11 -13.80
CA LYS A 50 1.14 -22.37 -13.34
C LYS A 50 2.24 -22.13 -12.30
N ASP A 51 1.99 -22.69 -11.11
CA ASP A 51 2.81 -22.69 -9.89
C ASP A 51 2.62 -21.52 -8.92
N ALA A 52 1.46 -21.50 -8.27
CA ALA A 52 1.32 -20.89 -6.94
C ALA A 52 0.36 -21.73 -6.08
N LYS A 53 0.87 -22.85 -5.55
CA LYS A 53 0.22 -23.58 -4.46
C LYS A 53 0.40 -22.75 -3.18
N GLY A 54 -0.53 -21.84 -2.93
CA GLY A 54 -0.58 -21.09 -1.68
C GLY A 54 -1.09 -19.66 -1.83
N ALA A 55 -2.38 -19.49 -2.12
CA ALA A 55 -3.02 -18.18 -1.95
C ALA A 55 -4.50 -18.36 -1.58
N LYS A 56 -4.75 -18.87 -0.37
CA LYS A 56 -6.01 -18.60 0.33
C LYS A 56 -5.74 -17.59 1.43
N ALA A 57 -5.68 -16.32 1.03
CA ALA A 57 -6.02 -15.24 1.93
C ALA A 57 -7.16 -14.46 1.25
N ARG A 58 -8.38 -14.98 1.37
CA ARG A 58 -9.56 -14.11 1.28
C ARG A 58 -9.54 -13.24 2.53
N THR A 59 -8.78 -12.16 2.50
CA THR A 59 -8.96 -11.07 3.45
C THR A 59 -10.31 -10.44 3.13
N SER A 60 -11.31 -10.73 3.95
CA SER A 60 -12.57 -9.99 3.98
C SER A 60 -12.27 -8.48 3.96
N PRO A 61 -13.07 -7.65 3.27
CA PRO A 61 -12.86 -6.21 3.29
C PRO A 61 -12.96 -5.76 4.75
N SER A 62 -11.82 -5.38 5.32
CA SER A 62 -11.82 -4.74 6.64
C SER A 62 -12.58 -3.42 6.47
N PRO A 63 -13.40 -3.00 7.45
CA PRO A 63 -14.06 -1.71 7.37
C PRO A 63 -12.99 -0.65 7.11
N VAL A 64 -13.19 0.14 6.05
CA VAL A 64 -12.26 1.20 5.70
C VAL A 64 -12.24 2.14 6.91
N PRO A 65 -11.08 2.33 7.58
CA PRO A 65 -11.05 3.20 8.74
C PRO A 65 -11.40 4.60 8.26
N THR A 66 -12.41 5.20 8.89
CA THR A 66 -12.76 6.61 8.67
C THR A 66 -11.54 7.46 9.00
N ALA A 67 -11.12 8.31 8.05
CA ALA A 67 -10.02 9.23 8.31
C ALA A 67 -10.39 10.19 9.46
N SER A 68 -9.40 10.53 10.29
CA SER A 68 -9.61 11.54 11.35
C SER A 68 -10.00 12.87 10.70
N ALA A 69 -10.90 13.60 11.36
CA ALA A 69 -11.23 14.98 10.99
C ALA A 69 -10.05 15.93 11.23
N ASP A 70 -9.12 15.55 12.12
CA ASP A 70 -7.87 16.27 12.28
C ASP A 70 -6.87 15.86 11.19
N ARG A 71 -6.37 16.85 10.45
CA ARG A 71 -5.45 16.65 9.32
C ARG A 71 -4.15 15.97 9.74
N LYS A 72 -3.60 16.36 10.88
CA LYS A 72 -2.30 15.87 11.37
C LYS A 72 -2.44 14.43 11.84
N GLU A 73 -3.52 14.10 12.55
CA GLU A 73 -3.84 12.72 12.91
C GLU A 73 -4.08 11.84 11.68
N ALA A 74 -4.80 12.34 10.68
CA ALA A 74 -5.05 11.61 9.43
C ALA A 74 -3.73 11.26 8.71
N LEU A 75 -2.81 12.22 8.58
CA LEU A 75 -1.49 12.00 7.98
C LEU A 75 -0.61 11.07 8.82
N THR A 76 -0.64 11.20 10.15
CA THR A 76 0.13 10.34 11.07
C THR A 76 -0.35 8.89 11.03
N SER A 77 -1.67 8.69 10.97
CA SER A 77 -2.29 7.37 10.82
C SER A 77 -1.93 6.75 9.47
N LEU A 78 -1.98 7.53 8.39
CA LEU A 78 -1.59 7.08 7.05
C LEU A 78 -0.10 6.72 6.97
N ALA A 79 0.78 7.53 7.58
CA ALA A 79 2.21 7.25 7.68
C ALA A 79 2.50 5.94 8.43
N SER A 80 1.77 5.71 9.53
CA SER A 80 1.90 4.50 10.33
C SER A 80 1.41 3.26 9.58
N ALA A 81 0.33 3.40 8.80
CA ALA A 81 -0.17 2.36 7.91
C ALA A 81 0.84 2.00 6.80
N GLU A 82 1.44 3.00 6.14
CA GLU A 82 2.52 2.79 5.15
C GLU A 82 3.70 2.03 5.77
N ARG A 83 4.18 2.49 6.93
CA ARG A 83 5.30 1.85 7.63
C ARG A 83 5.00 0.40 7.99
N THR A 84 3.81 0.12 8.52
CA THR A 84 3.41 -1.26 8.86
C THR A 84 3.41 -2.17 7.64
N VAL A 85 2.93 -1.69 6.49
CA VAL A 85 2.94 -2.47 5.24
C VAL A 85 4.36 -2.67 4.72
N ALA A 86 5.20 -1.63 4.78
CA ALA A 86 6.61 -1.74 4.41
C ALA A 86 7.37 -2.75 5.28
N ASP A 87 7.18 -2.71 6.60
CA ASP A 87 7.83 -3.62 7.55
C ASP A 87 7.40 -5.07 7.33
N ARG A 88 6.11 -5.32 7.07
CA ARG A 88 5.61 -6.67 6.74
C ARG A 88 6.21 -7.20 5.45
N ARG A 89 6.35 -6.37 4.42
CA ARG A 89 7.01 -6.75 3.16
C ARG A 89 8.51 -6.97 3.36
N ALA A 90 9.15 -6.18 4.20
CA ALA A 90 10.55 -6.34 4.58
C ALA A 90 10.80 -7.62 5.37
N ALA A 91 9.85 -8.09 6.16
CA ALA A 91 9.91 -9.41 6.78
C ALA A 91 9.68 -10.53 5.76
N ALA A 92 8.66 -10.40 4.91
CA ALA A 92 8.29 -11.42 3.93
C ALA A 92 9.32 -11.64 2.81
N LEU A 93 10.16 -10.64 2.50
CA LEU A 93 11.18 -10.79 1.47
C LEU A 93 12.27 -11.83 1.83
N LEU A 94 12.42 -12.17 3.12
CA LEU A 94 13.36 -13.19 3.58
C LEU A 94 12.93 -14.62 3.19
N GLU A 95 11.64 -14.79 2.90
CA GLU A 95 11.01 -16.08 2.61
C GLU A 95 10.87 -16.35 1.10
N VAL A 96 11.34 -15.43 0.24
CA VAL A 96 11.23 -15.53 -1.22
C VAL A 96 12.59 -15.50 -1.90
N PRO A 97 12.78 -16.23 -3.01
CA PRO A 97 14.08 -16.29 -3.67
C PRO A 97 14.31 -15.14 -4.68
N GLY A 98 15.58 -14.83 -4.89
CA GLY A 98 16.08 -14.20 -6.11
C GLY A 98 15.48 -12.84 -6.45
N GLU A 99 14.89 -12.74 -7.64
CA GLU A 99 14.38 -11.49 -8.20
C GLU A 99 13.16 -10.94 -7.45
N LEU A 100 12.29 -11.83 -6.95
CA LEU A 100 11.11 -11.43 -6.18
C LEU A 100 11.51 -10.75 -4.86
N ALA A 101 12.55 -11.24 -4.18
CA ALA A 101 13.08 -10.59 -2.98
C ALA A 101 13.59 -9.18 -3.26
N ARG A 102 14.29 -8.98 -4.40
CA ARG A 102 14.80 -7.66 -4.81
C ARG A 102 13.66 -6.70 -5.13
N LEU A 103 12.61 -7.17 -5.81
CA LEU A 103 11.41 -6.38 -6.07
C LEU A 103 10.71 -5.98 -4.76
N MET A 104 10.49 -6.94 -3.86
CA MET A 104 9.88 -6.67 -2.56
C MET A 104 10.72 -5.71 -1.71
N ALA A 105 12.05 -5.82 -1.74
CA ALA A 105 12.95 -4.89 -1.06
C ALA A 105 12.79 -3.46 -1.60
N SER A 106 12.77 -3.29 -2.93
CA SER A 106 12.57 -1.98 -3.57
C SER A 106 11.21 -1.36 -3.22
N VAL A 107 10.13 -2.15 -3.26
CA VAL A 107 8.79 -1.67 -2.90
C VAL A 107 8.68 -1.37 -1.40
N SER A 108 9.33 -2.14 -0.54
CA SER A 108 9.38 -1.87 0.90
C SER A 108 10.11 -0.56 1.19
N ALA A 109 11.25 -0.32 0.53
CA ALA A 109 12.00 0.93 0.64
C ALA A 109 11.18 2.14 0.16
N ALA A 110 10.44 2.00 -0.95
CA ALA A 110 9.52 3.04 -1.42
C ALA A 110 8.42 3.36 -0.40
N GLY A 111 7.79 2.34 0.19
CA GLY A 111 6.80 2.51 1.26
C GLY A 111 7.36 3.21 2.50
N SER A 112 8.60 2.90 2.88
CA SER A 112 9.29 3.61 3.97
C SER A 112 9.55 5.09 3.67
N ALA A 113 9.89 5.42 2.41
CA ALA A 113 10.03 6.81 1.96
C ALA A 113 8.68 7.55 1.98
N HIS A 114 7.59 6.90 1.57
CA HIS A 114 6.25 7.47 1.67
C HIS A 114 5.86 7.78 3.12
N ALA A 115 6.09 6.83 4.05
CA ALA A 115 5.84 7.04 5.46
C ALA A 115 6.63 8.25 6.02
N TYR A 116 7.87 8.43 5.57
CA TYR A 116 8.68 9.60 5.93
C TYR A 116 8.05 10.91 5.41
N LEU A 117 7.70 10.98 4.12
CA LEU A 117 7.09 12.18 3.52
C LEU A 117 5.76 12.55 4.18
N LEU A 118 4.93 11.55 4.52
CA LEU A 118 3.68 11.76 5.24
C LEU A 118 3.90 12.28 6.67
N THR A 119 4.94 11.79 7.34
CA THR A 119 5.33 12.27 8.67
C THR A 119 5.81 13.72 8.61
N GLU A 120 6.63 14.08 7.61
CA GLU A 120 7.04 15.48 7.39
C GLU A 120 5.85 16.39 7.05
N ALA A 121 4.87 15.90 6.29
CA ALA A 121 3.66 16.65 5.98
C ALA A 121 2.73 16.85 7.20
N ALA A 122 2.87 16.04 8.25
CA ALA A 122 2.10 16.13 9.49
C ALA A 122 2.73 17.07 10.55
N LYS A 123 3.94 17.55 10.31
CA LYS A 123 4.62 18.52 11.19
C LYS A 123 4.08 19.92 10.94
#